data_AF-A0A081SB55-F1
#
_entry.id   AF-A0A081SB55-F1
#
_cell.length_a   1.000
_cell.length_b   1.000
_cell.length_c   1.000
_cell.angle_alpha   90.00
_cell.angle_beta   90.00
_cell.angle_gamma   90.00
#
_symmetry.space_group_name_H-M   'P 1'
#
loop_
_entity.id
_entity.type
_entity.pdbx_description
1 polymer ?
#
loop_
_entity_poly.entity_id
_entity_poly.type
_entity_poly.pdbx_seq_one_letter_code
_entity_poly.pdbx_strand_id
1 'polypeptide(L)' 'MNEILSVTTLQVYKPGISVFEAKCYLYFENDKNKAKELYHSATILAEQFDDKVLENEKII' A
#
# COMPACT_ATOMS: atom_id res chain seq x y z
N MET A 1 -11.82 12.55 -19.94
CA MET A 1 -11.48 13.43 -18.80
C MET A 1 -11.88 12.79 -17.47
N ASN A 2 -13.15 12.40 -17.28
CA ASN A 2 -13.58 11.66 -16.07
C ASN A 2 -12.88 10.31 -15.86
N GLU A 3 -12.63 9.56 -16.94
CA GLU A 3 -11.96 8.26 -16.87
C GLU A 3 -10.50 8.38 -16.38
N ILE A 4 -9.75 9.33 -16.96
CA ILE A 4 -8.36 9.62 -16.53
C ILE A 4 -8.33 10.00 -15.05
N LEU A 5 -9.23 10.90 -14.62
CA LEU A 5 -9.32 11.30 -13.21
C LEU A 5 -9.61 10.10 -12.30
N SER A 6 -10.52 9.22 -12.70
CA SER A 6 -10.88 8.03 -11.91
C SER A 6 -9.73 7.03 -11.79
N VAL A 7 -8.99 6.81 -12.88
CA VAL A 7 -7.82 5.90 -12.91
C VAL A 7 -6.69 6.47 -12.06
N THR A 8 -6.38 7.76 -12.20
CA THR A 8 -5.36 8.43 -11.38
C THR A 8 -5.70 8.38 -9.90
N THR A 9 -6.97 8.61 -9.56
CA THR A 9 -7.45 8.53 -8.16
C THR A 9 -7.25 7.13 -7.59
N LEU A 10 -7.60 6.09 -8.33
CA LEU A 10 -7.41 4.69 -7.91
C LEU A 10 -5.93 4.32 -7.76
N GLN A 11 -5.06 4.82 -8.65
CA GLN A 11 -3.62 4.58 -8.57
C GLN A 11 -2.99 5.19 -7.31
N VAL A 12 -3.37 6.42 -6.96
CA VAL A 12 -2.85 7.13 -5.77
C VAL A 12 -3.27 6.44 -4.47
N TYR A 13 -4.49 5.88 -4.39
CA TYR A 13 -4.94 5.19 -3.18
C TYR A 13 -4.39 3.77 -3.02
N LYS A 14 -3.85 3.18 -4.08
CA LYS A 14 -3.43 1.77 -4.09
C LYS A 14 -2.39 1.43 -3.00
N PRO A 15 -1.32 2.22 -2.78
CA PRO A 15 -0.38 1.96 -1.69
C PRO A 15 -1.05 1.97 -0.31
N GLY A 16 -1.92 2.96 -0.06
CA GLY A 16 -2.63 3.09 1.22
C GLY A 16 -3.59 1.93 1.48
N ILE A 17 -4.30 1.46 0.45
CA ILE A 17 -5.16 0.27 0.54
C ILE A 17 -4.33 -0.97 0.87
N SER A 18 -3.19 -1.17 0.21
CA SER A 18 -2.31 -2.32 0.48
C SER A 18 -1.72 -2.31 1.89
N VAL A 19 -1.37 -1.14 2.45
CA VAL A 19 -0.95 -1.02 3.85
C VAL A 19 -2.08 -1.36 4.81
N PHE A 20 -3.31 -0.92 4.52
CA PHE A 20 -4.47 -1.26 5.32
C PHE A 20 -4.73 -2.78 5.32
N GLU A 21 -4.71 -3.42 4.16
CA GLU A 21 -4.83 -4.87 4.03
C GLU A 21 -3.71 -5.61 4.77
N ALA A 22 -2.47 -5.13 4.69
CA ALA A 22 -1.35 -5.71 5.42
C ALA A 22 -1.56 -5.67 6.94
N LYS A 23 -2.10 -4.57 7.47
CA LYS A 23 -2.48 -4.45 8.90
C LYS A 23 -3.60 -5.44 9.26
N CYS A 24 -4.57 -5.65 8.37
CA CYS A 24 -5.62 -6.66 8.56
C CYS A 24 -5.03 -8.06 8.70
N TYR A 25 -4.18 -8.48 7.76
CA TYR A 25 -3.52 -9.78 7.82
C TYR A 25 -2.62 -9.95 9.05
N LEU A 26 -1.89 -8.90 9.43
CA LEU A 26 -0.97 -8.95 10.57
C LEU A 26 -1.70 -9.07 11.92
N TYR A 27 -2.73 -8.26 12.14
CA TYR A 27 -3.35 -8.11 13.46
C TYR A 27 -4.61 -8.96 13.66
N PHE A 28 -5.35 -9.26 12.59
CA PHE A 28 -6.62 -9.99 12.70
C PHE A 28 -6.49 -11.44 12.21
N GLU A 29 -5.81 -11.66 11.09
CA GLU A 29 -5.65 -13.02 10.53
C GLU A 29 -4.38 -13.72 11.02
N ASN A 30 -3.47 -12.98 11.65
CA ASN A 30 -2.15 -13.45 12.11
C ASN A 30 -1.31 -14.10 10.98
N ASP A 31 -1.55 -13.71 9.72
CA ASP A 31 -0.78 -14.13 8.55
C ASP A 31 0.33 -13.11 8.28
N LYS A 32 1.46 -13.34 8.93
CA LYS A 32 2.65 -12.47 8.81
C LYS A 32 3.27 -12.50 7.42
N ASN A 33 3.17 -13.62 6.71
CA ASN A 33 3.75 -13.75 5.38
C ASN A 33 2.99 -12.86 4.40
N LYS A 34 1.65 -12.94 4.44
CA LYS A 34 0.80 -12.14 3.58
C LYS A 34 0.86 -10.65 3.90
N ALA A 35 0.92 -10.30 5.18
CA ALA A 35 1.18 -8.93 5.60
C ALA A 35 2.51 -8.39 5.02
N LYS A 36 3.58 -9.19 5.08
CA LYS A 36 4.90 -8.80 4.57
C LYS A 36 4.90 -8.59 3.05
N GLU A 37 4.24 -9.47 2.30
CA GLU A 37 4.09 -9.33 0.84
C GLU A 37 3.34 -8.04 0.45
N LEU A 38 2.26 -7.73 1.17
CA LEU A 38 1.46 -6.53 0.94
C LEU A 38 2.21 -5.25 1.31
N TYR A 39 2.94 -5.24 2.43
CA TYR A 39 3.81 -4.11 2.80
C TYR A 39 4.89 -3.88 1.74
N HIS A 40 5.56 -4.94 1.29
CA HIS A 40 6.59 -4.83 0.25
C HIS A 40 6.02 -4.27 -1.06
N SER A 41 4.84 -4.75 -1.46
CA SER A 41 4.14 -4.26 -2.65
C SER A 41 3.74 -2.79 -2.51
N ALA A 42 3.28 -2.36 -1.34
CA ALA A 42 2.93 -0.97 -1.06
C ALA A 42 4.16 -0.04 -1.14
N THR A 43 5.32 -0.48 -0.62
CA THR A 43 6.58 0.27 -0.73
C THR A 43 7.01 0.46 -2.18
N ILE A 44 7.03 -0.61 -2.98
CA ILE A 44 7.38 -0.54 -4.41
C ILE A 44 6.44 0.44 -5.13
N LEU A 45 5.14 0.36 -4.86
CA LEU A 45 4.17 1.26 -5.48
C LEU A 45 4.42 2.72 -5.06
N ALA A 46 4.68 3.01 -3.79
CA ALA A 46 4.98 4.37 -3.35
C ALA A 46 6.27 4.92 -3.97
N GLU A 47 7.32 4.11 -4.06
CA GLU A 47 8.57 4.48 -4.75
C GLU A 47 8.34 4.82 -6.23
N GLN A 48 7.48 4.06 -6.93
CA GLN A 48 7.12 4.33 -8.33
C GLN A 48 6.42 5.68 -8.54
N PHE A 49 5.78 6.22 -7.51
CA PHE A 49 5.10 7.51 -7.54
C PHE A 49 5.89 8.65 -6.88
N ASP A 50 7.16 8.41 -6.48
CA ASP A 50 7.97 9.32 -5.65
C ASP A 50 7.22 9.76 -4.37
N ASP A 51 6.35 8.88 -3.86
CA ASP A 51 5.50 9.12 -2.70
C ASP A 51 6.27 8.82 -1.41
N LYS A 52 6.79 9.88 -0.78
CA LYS A 52 7.62 9.81 0.44
C LYS A 52 6.84 9.53 1.71
N VAL A 53 5.51 9.36 1.65
CA VAL A 53 4.66 9.16 2.83
C VAL A 53 4.98 7.85 3.56
N LEU A 54 5.41 6.80 2.86
CA LEU A 54 5.75 5.50 3.46
C LEU A 54 7.17 5.41 4.04
N GLU A 55 8.05 6.37 3.77
CA GLU A 55 9.47 6.34 4.18
C GLU A 55 9.65 6.35 5.71
N ASN A 56 8.62 6.79 6.45
CA ASN A 56 8.63 6.89 7.92
C ASN A 56 7.88 5.76 8.65
N GLU A 57 7.17 4.87 7.95
CA GLU A 57 6.60 3.67 8.59
C GLU A 57 7.67 2.57 8.62
N LYS A 58 8.24 2.31 9.82
CA LYS A 58 9.09 1.13 10.02
C LYS A 58 8.25 -0.13 9.82
N ILE A 59 8.34 -0.70 8.62
CA ILE A 59 7.81 -2.03 8.30
C ILE A 59 8.60 -3.02 9.17
N ILE A 60 7.88 -3.67 10.08
CA ILE A 60 8.39 -4.60 11.12
C ILE A 60 8.77 -5.94 10.50
#